data_AF-A0A1A2LMU3-F1
#
_entry.id   AF-A0A1A2LMU3-F1
#
_cell.length_a   1.000
_cell.length_b   1.000
_cell.length_c   1.000
_cell.angle_alpha   90.00
_cell.angle_beta   90.00
_cell.angle_gamma   90.00
#
_symmetry.space_group_name_H-M   'P 1'
#
loop_
_entity.id
_entity.type
_entity.pdbx_description
1 polymer ?
#
loop_
_entity_poly.entity_id
_entity_poly.type
_entity_poly.pdbx_seq_one_letter_code
_entity_poly.pdbx_strand_id
1 'polypeptide(L)'
;MLANGRSRWLAIVASFALAGAMVYAQDTKPRCCAPNAVAAVPTTAAAASTNAAAPPNAPHTASPAEVEMLTASAPAAAQQFQVALPRGLASEDRLQVKTIWAERAISVLFPQIKTIYGYREDPLPWHPNGLAIDVMIPNHSSPEGIELGNQIAGYALANAKRWGINHVIWRQKIYPGVGGGSWTADLGSETLNHYDHVHIATNGGGYPTGHEVYYIASMTPAPQQ
;
A
#
# COMPACT_ATOMS: atom_id res chain seq x y z
N MET A 1 -53.51 -17.78 26.76
CA MET A 1 -52.28 -18.58 27.00
C MET A 1 -51.09 -17.71 26.67
N LEU A 2 -50.38 -17.24 27.70
CA LEU A 2 -49.14 -16.46 27.55
C LEU A 2 -47.93 -17.40 27.45
N ALA A 3 -46.89 -16.88 26.79
CA ALA A 3 -45.47 -17.29 26.78
C ALA A 3 -44.97 -18.05 25.55
N ASN A 4 -44.18 -17.37 24.72
CA ASN A 4 -42.78 -17.76 24.46
C ASN A 4 -42.00 -16.63 23.74
N GLY A 5 -41.59 -15.63 24.51
CA GLY A 5 -40.73 -14.52 24.07
C GLY A 5 -39.44 -14.40 24.90
N ARG A 6 -38.90 -15.53 25.41
CA ARG A 6 -37.78 -15.53 26.38
C ARG A 6 -36.51 -16.25 25.90
N SER A 7 -36.42 -16.63 24.62
CA SER A 7 -35.28 -17.43 24.11
C SER A 7 -34.36 -16.72 23.09
N ARG A 8 -34.47 -15.39 22.94
CA ARG A 8 -33.56 -14.59 22.07
C ARG A 8 -32.76 -13.51 22.78
N TRP A 9 -32.81 -13.46 24.12
CA TRP A 9 -32.12 -12.44 24.92
C TRP A 9 -31.14 -13.00 25.96
N LEU A 10 -30.89 -14.31 25.98
CA LEU A 10 -29.95 -14.95 26.90
C LEU A 10 -28.61 -15.36 26.26
N ALA A 11 -28.44 -15.17 24.95
CA ALA A 11 -27.16 -15.43 24.26
C ALA A 11 -26.26 -14.18 24.10
N ILE A 12 -26.72 -12.98 24.48
CA ILE A 12 -25.95 -11.73 24.36
C ILE A 12 -25.30 -11.31 25.70
N VAL A 13 -25.68 -11.90 26.83
CA VAL A 13 -25.15 -11.52 28.16
C VAL A 13 -23.90 -12.32 28.57
N ALA A 14 -23.57 -13.42 27.89
CA ALA A 14 -22.46 -14.31 28.29
C ALA A 14 -21.07 -13.94 27.70
N SER A 15 -20.93 -12.91 26.86
CA SER A 15 -19.62 -12.55 26.26
C SER A 15 -19.09 -11.17 26.67
N PHE A 16 -19.82 -10.39 27.47
CA PHE A 16 -19.32 -9.11 28.00
C PHE A 16 -18.73 -9.19 29.42
N ALA A 17 -18.76 -10.35 30.07
CA ALA A 17 -18.19 -10.53 31.42
C ALA A 17 -16.68 -10.87 31.45
N LEU A 18 -16.03 -11.04 30.29
CA LEU A 18 -14.59 -11.35 30.19
C LEU A 18 -13.71 -10.15 29.79
N ALA A 19 -14.29 -8.96 29.56
CA ALA A 19 -13.54 -7.74 29.26
C ALA A 19 -13.47 -6.73 30.43
N GLY A 20 -14.04 -7.05 31.59
CA GLY A 20 -14.17 -6.12 32.74
C GLY A 20 -13.14 -6.28 33.87
N ALA A 21 -12.26 -7.29 33.85
CA ALA A 21 -11.43 -7.66 35.01
C ALA A 21 -9.92 -7.37 34.86
N MET A 22 -9.46 -6.66 33.83
CA MET A 22 -8.04 -6.27 33.69
C MET A 22 -7.80 -4.76 33.53
N VAL A 23 -8.78 -3.91 33.86
CA VAL A 23 -8.64 -2.44 33.91
C VAL A 23 -8.98 -1.87 35.30
N TYR A 24 -9.06 -2.71 36.34
CA TYR A 24 -9.41 -2.30 37.72
C TYR A 24 -8.20 -2.35 38.68
N ALA A 25 -7.07 -1.76 38.30
CA ALA A 25 -5.94 -1.60 39.24
C ALA A 25 -5.12 -0.31 39.06
N GLN A 26 -5.58 0.63 38.22
CA GLN A 26 -4.88 1.90 38.01
C GLN A 26 -5.83 3.09 38.07
N ASP A 27 -6.44 3.35 39.22
CA ASP A 27 -6.69 4.74 39.64
C ASP A 27 -7.35 4.78 41.03
N THR A 28 -6.56 4.99 42.09
CA THR A 28 -7.09 5.67 43.27
C THR A 28 -6.04 6.63 43.86
N LYS A 29 -6.35 7.92 43.71
CA LYS A 29 -6.10 9.06 44.64
C LYS A 29 -4.81 9.89 44.45
N PRO A 30 -4.84 11.21 44.77
CA PRO A 30 -5.14 12.25 43.78
C PRO A 30 -4.02 13.30 43.65
N ARG A 31 -4.11 14.08 42.57
CA ARG A 31 -3.28 15.26 42.30
C ARG A 31 -3.50 16.36 43.34
N CYS A 32 -2.43 16.80 44.01
CA CYS A 32 -2.35 18.12 44.61
C CYS A 32 -0.97 18.74 44.33
N CYS A 33 -1.01 19.96 43.81
CA CYS A 33 0.05 20.97 43.80
C CYS A 33 1.15 20.84 42.72
N ALA A 34 1.05 21.66 41.67
CA ALA A 34 2.20 22.21 40.97
C ALA A 34 2.70 23.45 41.75
N PRO A 35 4.00 23.82 41.75
CA PRO A 35 4.53 24.58 40.60
C PRO A 35 6.05 24.40 40.29
N ASN A 36 6.36 24.72 39.02
CA ASN A 36 7.57 25.37 38.47
C ASN A 36 9.01 24.91 38.75
N ALA A 37 9.80 25.03 37.68
CA ALA A 37 11.19 24.67 37.50
C ALA A 37 12.18 25.34 38.48
N VAL A 38 13.23 24.59 38.82
CA VAL A 38 14.53 25.14 39.23
C VAL A 38 15.64 24.29 38.59
N ALA A 39 16.58 24.95 37.91
CA ALA A 39 17.75 24.34 37.29
C ALA A 39 18.88 24.09 38.31
N ALA A 40 19.75 23.09 38.07
CA ALA A 40 21.24 23.18 38.07
C ALA A 40 21.99 21.85 38.37
N VAL A 41 22.60 21.27 37.31
CA VAL A 41 23.98 20.71 37.17
C VAL A 41 24.52 19.61 38.16
N PRO A 42 25.70 18.99 37.92
CA PRO A 42 25.83 17.61 37.41
C PRO A 42 26.46 16.63 38.42
N THR A 43 26.22 15.32 38.26
CA THR A 43 27.08 14.33 38.94
C THR A 43 27.33 13.11 38.06
N THR A 44 28.60 12.94 37.74
CA THR A 44 29.23 11.78 37.12
C THR A 44 28.97 10.49 37.90
N ALA A 45 28.48 9.46 37.22
CA ALA A 45 28.57 8.08 37.70
C ALA A 45 29.32 7.26 36.63
N ALA A 46 30.54 6.84 36.98
CA ALA A 46 31.38 5.98 36.17
C ALA A 46 30.70 4.61 35.97
N ALA A 47 30.53 4.19 34.71
CA ALA A 47 30.10 2.85 34.37
C ALA A 47 31.30 1.90 34.45
N ALA A 48 31.22 0.91 35.33
CA ALA A 48 32.19 -0.17 35.41
C ALA A 48 32.04 -1.09 34.19
N SER A 49 33.16 -1.29 33.48
CA SER A 49 33.29 -2.21 32.36
C SER A 49 33.41 -3.65 32.85
N THR A 50 32.53 -4.54 32.39
CA THR A 50 32.78 -5.99 32.39
C THR A 50 32.81 -6.49 30.95
N ASN A 51 34.03 -6.69 30.44
CA ASN A 51 34.28 -7.39 29.18
C ASN A 51 34.04 -8.89 29.39
N ALA A 52 32.85 -9.37 29.03
CA ALA A 52 32.63 -10.78 28.76
C ALA A 52 32.77 -11.01 27.24
N ALA A 53 33.77 -11.80 26.84
CA ALA A 53 33.99 -12.13 25.43
C ALA A 53 32.86 -13.04 24.90
N ALA A 54 32.18 -12.59 23.84
CA ALA A 54 31.15 -13.36 23.15
C ALA A 54 31.77 -14.44 22.23
N PRO A 55 31.10 -15.59 22.01
CA PRO A 55 31.59 -16.66 21.15
C PRO A 55 31.71 -16.21 19.67
N PRO A 56 32.66 -16.76 18.90
CA PRO A 56 33.14 -16.19 17.62
C PRO A 56 32.15 -16.23 16.44
N ASN A 57 30.93 -16.73 16.62
CA ASN A 57 29.92 -16.90 15.55
C ASN A 57 28.50 -16.48 15.99
N ALA A 58 28.37 -15.68 17.05
CA ALA A 58 27.07 -15.11 17.39
C ALA A 58 26.75 -13.94 16.44
N PRO A 59 25.49 -13.74 16.01
CA PRO A 59 25.12 -12.52 15.31
C PRO A 59 25.50 -11.31 16.17
N HIS A 60 26.35 -10.44 15.63
CA HIS A 60 26.85 -9.24 16.29
C HIS A 60 26.01 -8.03 15.85
N THR A 61 25.55 -7.24 16.81
CA THR A 61 24.98 -5.93 16.55
C THR A 61 26.10 -4.96 16.19
N ALA A 62 25.90 -4.16 15.13
CA ALA A 62 26.88 -3.17 14.68
C ALA A 62 27.25 -2.21 15.82
N SER A 63 28.55 -1.97 15.98
CA SER A 63 29.07 -0.95 16.89
C SER A 63 28.69 0.46 16.42
N PRO A 64 28.71 1.45 17.32
CA PRO A 64 28.45 2.85 16.95
C PRO A 64 29.38 3.35 15.82
N ALA A 65 30.64 2.91 15.81
CA ALA A 65 31.60 3.27 14.76
C ALA A 65 31.24 2.65 13.40
N GLU A 66 30.74 1.41 13.36
CA GLU A 66 30.28 0.78 12.12
C GLU A 66 28.99 1.42 11.60
N VAL A 67 28.09 1.83 12.49
CA VAL A 67 26.92 2.62 12.13
C VAL A 67 27.34 3.98 11.57
N GLU A 68 28.30 4.66 12.19
CA GLU A 68 28.80 5.95 11.73
C GLU A 68 29.46 5.84 10.35
N MET A 69 30.32 4.83 10.11
CA MET A 69 30.89 4.56 8.79
C MET A 69 29.84 4.25 7.72
N LEU A 70 28.79 3.50 8.09
CA LEU A 70 27.69 3.19 7.18
C LEU A 70 26.88 4.45 6.82
N THR A 71 26.63 5.31 7.81
CA THR A 71 25.90 6.57 7.60
C THR A 71 26.73 7.66 6.93
N ALA A 72 28.06 7.66 7.10
CA ALA A 72 28.97 8.63 6.47
C ALA A 72 28.98 8.52 4.93
N SER A 73 28.61 7.36 4.40
CA SER A 73 28.47 7.11 2.96
C SER A 73 27.01 7.23 2.47
N ALA A 74 26.05 7.48 3.38
CA ALA A 74 24.65 7.62 3.01
C ALA A 74 24.42 9.03 2.42
N PRO A 75 23.68 9.16 1.30
CA PRO A 75 23.32 10.47 0.76
C PRO A 75 22.64 11.33 1.82
N ALA A 76 23.18 12.51 2.10
CA ALA A 76 22.64 13.44 3.10
C ALA A 76 21.23 13.96 2.76
N ALA A 77 20.80 13.78 1.50
CA ALA A 77 19.44 13.99 1.04
C ALA A 77 19.04 12.81 0.15
N ALA A 78 17.79 12.36 0.27
CA ALA A 78 17.21 11.47 -0.73
C ALA A 78 17.30 12.18 -2.08
N GLN A 79 18.09 11.64 -3.02
CA GLN A 79 18.09 12.12 -4.39
C GLN A 79 16.63 12.07 -4.86
N GLN A 80 16.04 13.22 -5.15
CA GLN A 80 14.72 13.25 -5.77
C GLN A 80 14.90 12.72 -7.19
N PHE A 81 14.68 11.42 -7.38
CA PHE A 81 14.62 10.80 -8.69
C PHE A 81 13.36 11.29 -9.41
N GLN A 82 13.44 12.50 -9.97
CA GLN A 82 12.42 13.14 -10.79
C GLN A 82 12.58 12.67 -12.24
N VAL A 83 12.43 11.37 -12.48
CA VAL A 83 12.37 10.83 -13.85
C VAL A 83 10.95 11.09 -14.36
N ALA A 84 10.80 12.06 -15.24
CA ALA A 84 9.51 12.41 -15.83
C ALA A 84 8.99 11.26 -16.70
N LEU A 85 7.70 10.97 -16.57
CA LEU A 85 7.02 9.95 -17.33
C LEU A 85 6.40 10.59 -18.59
N PRO A 86 6.79 10.15 -19.80
CA PRO A 86 6.15 10.58 -21.03
C PRO A 86 4.70 10.10 -21.09
N ARG A 87 3.94 10.57 -22.07
CA ARG A 87 2.62 10.03 -22.39
C ARG A 87 2.73 8.52 -22.65
N GLY A 88 1.81 7.74 -22.07
CA GLY A 88 1.81 6.29 -22.18
C GLY A 88 1.07 5.76 -23.41
N LEU A 89 0.79 4.46 -23.39
CA LEU A 89 0.14 3.70 -24.45
C LEU A 89 -1.38 3.89 -24.49
N ALA A 90 -2.03 4.08 -23.35
CA ALA A 90 -3.49 4.24 -23.30
C ALA A 90 -3.89 5.63 -23.80
N SER A 91 -5.12 5.76 -24.32
CA SER A 91 -5.72 7.09 -24.41
C SER A 91 -5.94 7.64 -22.99
N GLU A 92 -5.36 8.80 -22.71
CA GLU A 92 -5.57 9.53 -21.45
C GLU A 92 -6.90 10.29 -21.44
N ASP A 93 -7.66 10.25 -22.54
CA ASP A 93 -8.96 10.91 -22.64
C ASP A 93 -9.91 10.34 -21.57
N ARG A 94 -10.36 11.23 -20.69
CA ARG A 94 -11.20 10.93 -19.51
C ARG A 94 -10.57 9.96 -18.50
N LEU A 95 -9.26 9.74 -18.52
CA LEU A 95 -8.60 9.11 -17.38
C LEU A 95 -8.38 10.13 -16.26
N GLN A 96 -8.45 9.66 -15.01
CA GLN A 96 -8.11 10.47 -13.84
C GLN A 96 -6.62 10.43 -13.55
N VAL A 97 -6.12 11.45 -12.84
CA VAL A 97 -4.68 11.68 -12.65
C VAL A 97 -3.92 10.49 -12.08
N LYS A 98 -4.46 9.77 -11.09
CA LYS A 98 -3.79 8.58 -10.53
C LYS A 98 -3.82 7.38 -11.51
N THR A 99 -4.86 7.26 -12.32
CA THR A 99 -4.96 6.25 -13.38
C THR A 99 -3.94 6.53 -14.49
N ILE A 100 -3.81 7.80 -14.93
CA ILE A 100 -2.79 8.25 -15.88
C ILE A 100 -1.38 7.96 -15.32
N TRP A 101 -1.18 8.20 -14.03
CA TRP A 101 0.12 7.95 -13.42
C TRP A 101 0.50 6.45 -13.45
N ALA A 102 -0.42 5.56 -13.08
CA ALA A 102 -0.19 4.11 -13.16
C ALA A 102 0.08 3.67 -14.61
N GLU A 103 -0.73 4.15 -15.55
CA GLU A 103 -0.62 3.88 -16.98
C GLU A 103 0.74 4.27 -17.56
N ARG A 104 1.19 5.50 -17.32
CA ARG A 104 2.47 5.99 -17.83
C ARG A 104 3.66 5.24 -17.23
N ALA A 105 3.59 4.95 -15.92
CA ALA A 105 4.64 4.19 -15.26
C ALA A 105 4.75 2.78 -15.85
N ILE A 106 3.62 2.10 -16.08
CA ILE A 106 3.60 0.76 -16.68
C ILE A 106 4.13 0.80 -18.12
N SER A 107 3.71 1.79 -18.91
CA SER A 107 4.18 1.98 -20.29
C SER A 107 5.70 2.13 -20.40
N VAL A 108 6.34 2.79 -19.43
CA VAL A 108 7.80 2.96 -19.40
C VAL A 108 8.52 1.70 -18.89
N LEU A 109 8.00 1.09 -17.83
CA LEU A 109 8.69 0.01 -17.12
C LEU A 109 8.53 -1.36 -17.78
N PHE A 110 7.45 -1.56 -18.54
CA PHE A 110 7.12 -2.83 -19.17
C PHE A 110 7.03 -2.66 -20.70
N PRO A 111 8.15 -2.44 -21.39
CA PRO A 111 8.17 -2.18 -22.83
C PRO A 111 7.65 -3.36 -23.69
N GLN A 112 7.49 -4.55 -23.11
CA GLN A 112 6.83 -5.70 -23.75
C GLN A 112 5.33 -5.44 -24.00
N ILE A 113 4.70 -4.59 -23.19
CA ILE A 113 3.30 -4.19 -23.35
C ILE A 113 3.17 -3.26 -24.54
N LYS A 114 2.19 -3.53 -25.40
CA LYS A 114 1.91 -2.76 -26.62
C LYS A 114 0.53 -2.12 -26.65
N THR A 115 -0.37 -2.58 -25.78
CA THR A 115 -1.75 -2.10 -25.73
C THR A 115 -2.17 -1.96 -24.28
N ILE A 116 -2.69 -0.79 -23.94
CA ILE A 116 -3.39 -0.55 -22.69
C ILE A 116 -4.73 0.10 -23.05
N TYR A 117 -5.83 -0.50 -22.61
CA TYR A 117 -7.15 0.12 -22.73
C TYR A 117 -7.46 0.93 -21.47
N GLY A 118 -8.19 2.03 -21.64
CA GLY A 118 -8.54 2.95 -20.56
C GLY A 118 -10.04 3.16 -20.49
N TYR A 119 -10.46 4.42 -20.59
CA TYR A 119 -11.86 4.78 -20.60
C TYR A 119 -12.64 4.00 -21.69
N ARG A 120 -13.83 3.51 -21.30
CA ARG A 120 -14.88 2.99 -22.18
C ARG A 120 -16.20 2.96 -21.40
N GLU A 121 -17.33 2.99 -22.11
CA GLU A 121 -18.63 2.71 -21.49
C GLU A 121 -18.69 1.26 -21.04
N ASP A 122 -19.22 1.05 -19.83
CA ASP A 122 -19.24 -0.24 -19.14
C ASP A 122 -20.35 -0.28 -18.08
N PRO A 123 -20.84 -1.48 -17.71
CA PRO A 123 -21.81 -1.63 -16.62
C PRO A 123 -21.25 -1.25 -15.24
N LEU A 124 -19.93 -1.32 -15.07
CA LEU A 124 -19.25 -1.05 -13.80
C LEU A 124 -18.57 0.33 -13.84
N PRO A 125 -18.45 1.01 -12.70
CA PRO A 125 -18.12 2.43 -12.70
C PRO A 125 -16.65 2.76 -13.01
N TRP A 126 -15.74 1.78 -13.06
CA TRP A 126 -14.31 2.07 -13.09
C TRP A 126 -13.84 2.62 -14.45
N HIS A 127 -14.06 1.90 -15.55
CA HIS A 127 -13.70 2.42 -16.88
C HIS A 127 -14.48 3.68 -17.28
N PRO A 128 -15.82 3.79 -17.07
CA PRO A 128 -16.58 4.96 -17.48
C PRO A 128 -16.17 6.25 -16.75
N ASN A 129 -15.67 6.13 -15.52
CA ASN A 129 -15.23 7.28 -14.72
C ASN A 129 -13.70 7.52 -14.80
N GLY A 130 -12.98 6.84 -15.70
CA GLY A 130 -11.55 7.04 -15.87
C GLY A 130 -10.68 6.48 -14.74
N LEU A 131 -11.21 5.52 -13.99
CA LEU A 131 -10.58 4.97 -12.80
C LEU A 131 -9.77 3.71 -13.10
N ALA A 132 -9.92 3.11 -14.28
CA ALA A 132 -9.27 1.84 -14.60
C ALA A 132 -8.54 1.82 -15.94
N ILE A 133 -7.56 0.92 -16.00
CA ILE A 133 -6.85 0.50 -17.21
C ILE A 133 -6.79 -1.03 -17.28
N ASP A 134 -6.84 -1.56 -18.51
CA ASP A 134 -6.60 -2.96 -18.83
C ASP A 134 -5.26 -3.08 -19.57
N VAL A 135 -4.26 -3.65 -18.89
CA VAL A 135 -2.91 -3.83 -19.43
C VAL A 135 -2.86 -5.18 -20.15
N MET A 136 -2.86 -5.16 -21.49
CA MET A 136 -2.97 -6.37 -22.30
C MET A 136 -1.66 -7.16 -22.28
N ILE A 137 -1.73 -8.44 -21.91
CA ILE A 137 -0.55 -9.29 -21.78
C ILE A 137 -0.31 -10.05 -23.09
N PRO A 138 0.84 -9.88 -23.77
CA PRO A 138 1.17 -10.66 -24.95
C PRO A 138 1.40 -12.13 -24.57
N ASN A 139 0.90 -13.06 -25.41
CA ASN A 139 1.03 -14.51 -25.18
C ASN A 139 0.62 -14.92 -23.76
N HIS A 140 -0.51 -14.40 -23.26
CA HIS A 140 -0.94 -14.49 -21.85
C HIS A 140 -1.13 -15.90 -21.29
N SER A 141 -1.23 -16.91 -22.14
CA SER A 141 -1.30 -18.33 -21.75
C SER A 141 0.07 -19.01 -21.66
N SER A 142 1.16 -18.36 -22.12
CA SER A 142 2.51 -18.88 -22.00
C SER A 142 3.08 -18.63 -20.59
N PRO A 143 4.08 -19.41 -20.14
CA PRO A 143 4.78 -19.15 -18.88
C PRO A 143 5.34 -17.73 -18.79
N GLU A 144 5.88 -17.20 -19.88
CA GLU A 144 6.44 -15.84 -19.95
C GLU A 144 5.36 -14.76 -19.86
N GLY A 145 4.21 -14.97 -20.51
CA GLY A 145 3.06 -14.07 -20.41
C GLY A 145 2.48 -14.06 -18.99
N ILE A 146 2.35 -15.23 -18.36
CA ILE A 146 1.89 -15.34 -16.97
C ILE A 146 2.85 -14.61 -16.03
N GLU A 147 4.15 -14.80 -16.20
CA GLU A 147 5.18 -14.15 -15.39
C GLU A 147 5.18 -12.62 -15.60
N LEU A 148 5.05 -12.15 -16.83
CA LEU A 148 4.91 -10.72 -17.13
C LEU A 148 3.68 -10.12 -16.43
N GLY A 149 2.53 -10.79 -16.52
CA GLY A 149 1.31 -10.36 -15.83
C GLY A 149 1.47 -10.35 -14.31
N ASN A 150 2.16 -11.35 -13.73
CA ASN A 150 2.48 -11.38 -12.30
C ASN A 150 3.35 -10.18 -11.88
N GLN A 151 4.37 -9.83 -12.68
CA GLN A 151 5.24 -8.69 -12.42
C GLN A 151 4.46 -7.37 -12.46
N ILE A 152 3.59 -7.18 -13.45
CA ILE A 152 2.78 -5.96 -13.59
C ILE A 152 1.79 -5.84 -12.43
N ALA A 153 1.06 -6.91 -12.12
CA ALA A 153 0.12 -6.93 -11.00
C ALA A 153 0.84 -6.68 -9.66
N GLY A 154 1.98 -7.34 -9.44
CA GLY A 154 2.82 -7.15 -8.26
C GLY A 154 3.36 -5.73 -8.14
N TYR A 155 3.80 -5.13 -9.25
CA TYR A 155 4.29 -3.75 -9.27
C TYR A 155 3.19 -2.74 -8.95
N ALA A 156 1.99 -2.93 -9.50
CA ALA A 156 0.82 -2.12 -9.19
C ALA A 156 0.47 -2.21 -7.70
N LEU A 157 0.46 -3.42 -7.13
CA LEU A 157 0.20 -3.64 -5.71
C LEU A 157 1.28 -3.03 -4.81
N ALA A 158 2.56 -3.16 -5.18
CA ALA A 158 3.67 -2.54 -4.45
C ALA A 158 3.58 -1.02 -4.41
N ASN A 159 2.92 -0.40 -5.42
CA ASN A 159 2.65 1.03 -5.49
C ASN A 159 1.23 1.41 -5.06
N ALA A 160 0.47 0.50 -4.43
CA ALA A 160 -0.95 0.70 -4.14
C ALA A 160 -1.25 2.02 -3.43
N LYS A 161 -0.46 2.37 -2.41
CA LYS A 161 -0.61 3.64 -1.69
C LYS A 161 -0.32 4.86 -2.58
N ARG A 162 0.72 4.79 -3.41
CA ARG A 162 1.18 5.91 -4.25
C ARG A 162 0.17 6.24 -5.34
N TRP A 163 -0.34 5.20 -6.00
CA TRP A 163 -1.32 5.34 -7.08
C TRP A 163 -2.76 5.33 -6.58
N GLY A 164 -2.99 5.21 -5.27
CA GLY A 164 -4.33 5.07 -4.71
C GLY A 164 -5.08 3.91 -5.36
N ILE A 165 -4.46 2.75 -5.49
CA ILE A 165 -5.09 1.56 -6.06
C ILE A 165 -6.32 1.19 -5.24
N ASN A 166 -7.44 1.02 -5.94
CA ASN A 166 -8.68 0.47 -5.40
C ASN A 166 -8.59 -1.06 -5.40
N HIS A 167 -8.24 -1.63 -6.55
CA HIS A 167 -7.95 -3.04 -6.68
C HIS A 167 -7.16 -3.36 -7.96
N VAL A 168 -6.56 -4.55 -7.99
CA VAL A 168 -5.96 -5.17 -9.19
C VAL A 168 -6.65 -6.52 -9.40
N ILE A 169 -6.95 -6.88 -10.65
CA ILE A 169 -7.44 -8.22 -10.99
C ILE A 169 -6.47 -8.86 -11.98
N TRP A 170 -6.05 -10.09 -11.67
CA TRP A 170 -5.23 -10.90 -12.56
C TRP A 170 -5.62 -12.37 -12.38
N ARG A 171 -5.98 -13.02 -13.49
CA ARG A 171 -6.35 -14.44 -13.58
C ARG A 171 -7.32 -14.88 -12.48
N GLN A 172 -8.53 -14.30 -12.50
CA GLN A 172 -9.62 -14.53 -11.54
C GLN A 172 -9.33 -14.17 -10.08
N LYS A 173 -8.21 -13.53 -9.79
CA LYS A 173 -7.92 -13.10 -8.42
C LYS A 173 -7.95 -11.59 -8.33
N ILE A 174 -8.85 -11.08 -7.49
CA ILE A 174 -8.97 -9.66 -7.17
C ILE A 174 -8.18 -9.37 -5.89
N TYR A 175 -7.42 -8.27 -5.92
CA TYR A 175 -6.55 -7.81 -4.84
C TYR A 175 -6.92 -6.37 -4.50
N PRO A 176 -7.54 -6.09 -3.34
CA PRO A 176 -7.83 -4.70 -2.92
C PRO A 176 -6.57 -3.94 -2.44
N GLY A 177 -5.41 -4.61 -2.39
CA GLY A 177 -4.14 -4.08 -1.91
C GLY A 177 -3.16 -5.20 -1.58
N VAL A 178 -1.99 -4.83 -1.06
CA VAL A 178 -0.96 -5.81 -0.66
C VAL A 178 -1.48 -6.70 0.48
N GLY A 179 -1.26 -8.01 0.37
CA GLY A 179 -1.56 -8.98 1.43
C GLY A 179 -3.02 -9.42 1.53
N GLY A 180 -3.91 -8.93 0.67
CA GLY A 180 -5.30 -9.37 0.56
C GLY A 180 -5.63 -9.89 -0.85
N GLY A 181 -6.64 -10.75 -0.97
CA GLY A 181 -7.21 -11.11 -2.26
C GLY A 181 -8.14 -12.31 -2.19
N SER A 182 -9.06 -12.38 -3.15
CA SER A 182 -10.08 -13.44 -3.24
C SER A 182 -10.28 -13.87 -4.69
N TRP A 183 -10.71 -15.11 -4.88
CA TRP A 183 -11.13 -15.58 -6.19
C TRP A 183 -12.47 -14.95 -6.59
N THR A 184 -12.57 -14.53 -7.84
CA THR A 184 -13.82 -14.08 -8.46
C THR A 184 -14.59 -15.28 -9.01
N ALA A 185 -15.86 -15.08 -9.35
CA ALA A 185 -16.60 -16.09 -10.09
C ALA A 185 -15.96 -16.34 -11.47
N ASP A 186 -16.18 -17.54 -12.01
CA ASP A 186 -15.92 -17.83 -13.41
C ASP A 186 -17.04 -17.29 -14.28
N LEU A 187 -16.70 -16.36 -15.16
CA LEU A 187 -17.61 -15.67 -16.07
C LEU A 187 -17.57 -16.25 -17.50
N GLY A 188 -16.88 -17.38 -17.71
CA GLY A 188 -16.97 -18.19 -18.93
C GLY A 188 -16.10 -17.73 -20.10
N SER A 189 -15.19 -16.77 -19.92
CA SER A 189 -14.21 -16.40 -20.94
C SER A 189 -12.92 -15.87 -20.32
N GLU A 190 -11.79 -16.00 -21.03
CA GLU A 190 -10.50 -15.51 -20.56
C GLU A 190 -10.52 -14.02 -20.24
N THR A 191 -11.13 -13.20 -21.11
CA THR A 191 -11.23 -11.74 -20.91
C THR A 191 -12.05 -11.40 -19.67
N LEU A 192 -13.26 -11.96 -19.50
CA LEU A 192 -14.07 -11.67 -18.30
C LEU A 192 -13.41 -12.18 -17.01
N ASN A 193 -12.60 -13.23 -17.13
CA ASN A 193 -11.83 -13.82 -16.04
C ASN A 193 -10.45 -13.17 -15.85
N HIS A 194 -10.11 -12.13 -16.62
CA HIS A 194 -8.84 -11.39 -16.53
C HIS A 194 -7.61 -12.28 -16.76
N TYR A 195 -7.69 -13.24 -17.69
CA TYR A 195 -6.56 -14.10 -18.05
C TYR A 195 -5.66 -13.51 -19.13
N ASP A 196 -6.18 -12.58 -19.94
CA ASP A 196 -5.48 -11.92 -21.06
C ASP A 196 -5.00 -10.51 -20.74
N HIS A 197 -5.42 -9.93 -19.62
CA HIS A 197 -5.01 -8.60 -19.17
C HIS A 197 -4.94 -8.48 -17.64
N VAL A 198 -4.08 -7.58 -17.16
CA VAL A 198 -4.11 -7.11 -15.77
C VAL A 198 -5.01 -5.88 -15.69
N HIS A 199 -6.12 -5.99 -14.95
CA HIS A 199 -6.98 -4.84 -14.67
C HIS A 199 -6.50 -4.09 -13.44
N ILE A 200 -6.34 -2.78 -13.56
CA ILE A 200 -5.87 -1.91 -12.47
C ILE A 200 -6.88 -0.78 -12.30
N ALA A 201 -7.57 -0.78 -11.17
CA ALA A 201 -8.48 0.29 -10.78
C ALA A 201 -7.87 1.15 -9.68
N THR A 202 -8.03 2.47 -9.78
CA THR A 202 -7.60 3.46 -8.80
C THR A 202 -8.81 4.10 -8.11
N ASN A 203 -8.57 4.78 -7.00
CA ASN A 203 -9.53 5.67 -6.35
C ASN A 203 -9.66 7.01 -7.09
N GLY A 204 -8.98 7.18 -8.23
CA GLY A 204 -8.97 8.41 -9.02
C GLY A 204 -8.12 9.50 -8.38
N GLY A 205 -8.50 10.74 -8.62
CA GLY A 205 -7.80 11.92 -8.09
C GLY A 205 -8.23 13.22 -8.76
N GLY A 206 -9.40 13.19 -9.42
CA GLY A 206 -9.84 14.23 -10.33
C GLY A 206 -9.33 14.02 -11.75
N TYR A 207 -9.97 14.71 -12.69
CA TYR A 207 -9.51 14.80 -14.07
C TYR A 207 -8.32 15.77 -14.16
N PRO A 208 -7.36 15.51 -15.07
CA PRO A 208 -6.21 16.39 -15.25
C PRO A 208 -6.64 17.79 -15.67
N THR A 209 -5.95 18.79 -15.15
CA THR A 209 -6.11 20.20 -15.51
C THR A 209 -5.17 20.63 -16.63
N GLY A 210 -4.17 19.79 -16.96
CA GLY A 210 -3.13 20.07 -17.96
C GLY A 210 -1.85 20.63 -17.35
N HIS A 211 -1.81 20.83 -16.02
CA HIS A 211 -0.63 21.29 -15.29
C HIS A 211 0.11 20.15 -14.58
N GLU A 212 -0.38 18.92 -14.69
CA GLU A 212 0.20 17.76 -14.04
C GLU A 212 1.49 17.32 -14.73
N VAL A 213 2.54 17.17 -13.93
CA VAL A 213 3.78 16.50 -14.33
C VAL A 213 3.90 15.20 -13.55
N TYR A 214 3.99 14.09 -14.28
CA TYR A 214 4.12 12.75 -13.72
C TYR A 214 5.58 12.35 -13.69
N TYR A 215 6.04 11.83 -12.56
CA TYR A 215 7.37 11.27 -12.37
C TYR A 215 7.25 9.84 -11.88
N ILE A 216 8.31 9.06 -12.01
CA ILE A 216 8.32 7.66 -11.57
C ILE A 216 7.90 7.49 -10.10
N ALA A 217 8.28 8.44 -9.24
CA ALA A 217 8.02 8.40 -7.80
C ALA A 217 7.16 9.57 -7.28
N SER A 218 6.80 10.56 -8.09
CA SER A 218 5.95 11.67 -7.65
C SER A 218 5.09 12.20 -8.77
N MET A 219 4.12 13.06 -8.46
CA MET A 219 3.51 13.94 -9.45
C MET A 219 3.37 15.34 -8.86
N THR A 220 3.31 16.34 -9.72
CA THR A 220 3.11 17.74 -9.35
C THR A 220 1.93 18.31 -10.13
N PRO A 221 0.90 18.89 -9.47
CA PRO A 221 0.71 18.90 -8.02
C PRO A 221 0.53 17.48 -7.47
N ALA A 222 0.76 17.29 -6.17
CA ALA A 222 0.47 16.02 -5.53
C ALA A 222 -1.05 15.74 -5.64
N PRO A 223 -1.46 14.48 -5.88
CA PRO A 223 -2.87 14.18 -6.06
C PRO A 223 -3.58 14.32 -4.72
N GLN A 224 -4.84 14.74 -4.78
CA GLN A 224 -5.70 14.73 -3.60
C GLN A 224 -5.83 13.28 -3.09
N GLN A 225 -5.74 13.09 -1.78
CA GLN A 225 -5.75 11.77 -1.15
C GLN A 225 -7.10 11.09 -1.36
#